data_AF-A0A6V8NUI9-F1
#
_entry.id   AF-A0A6V8NUI9-F1
#
_cell.length_a   1.000
_cell.length_b   1.000
_cell.length_c   1.000
_cell.angle_alpha   90.00
_cell.angle_beta   90.00
_cell.angle_gamma   90.00
#
_symmetry.space_group_name_H-M   'P 1'
#
loop_
_entity.id
_entity.type
_entity.pdbx_description
1 polymer ?
#
loop_
_entity_poly.entity_id
_entity_poly.type
_entity_poly.pdbx_seq_one_letter_code
_entity_poly.pdbx_strand_id
1 'polypeptide(L)'
;MKKEPLAILLGYFTNQTEIMEKILQEVKATKPSAREKVSHLAYLLHNLYCALEDLFQEIAKTFENRIEDLSKYHRELLKRMQLDVPGIRP
;
A
#
# COMPACT_ATOMS: atom_id res chain seq x y z
N MET A 1 0.55 19.26 12.66
CA MET A 1 -0.22 18.80 11.49
C MET A 1 -1.68 19.22 11.63
N LYS A 2 -2.34 19.68 10.55
CA LYS A 2 -3.76 20.08 10.59
C LYS A 2 -4.65 18.83 10.77
N LYS A 3 -5.79 18.95 11.48
CA LYS A 3 -6.69 17.82 11.77
C LYS A 3 -7.37 17.23 10.54
N GLU A 4 -7.56 18.04 9.51
CA GLU A 4 -8.31 17.69 8.30
C GLU A 4 -7.58 16.69 7.37
N PRO A 5 -6.30 16.88 6.99
CA PRO A 5 -5.53 15.87 6.26
C PRO A 5 -5.47 14.50 6.95
N LEU A 6 -5.38 14.49 8.29
CA LEU A 6 -5.42 13.26 9.08
C LEU A 6 -6.77 12.54 8.99
N ALA A 7 -7.87 13.28 9.04
CA ALA A 7 -9.21 12.72 8.92
C ALA A 7 -9.44 12.12 7.53
N ILE A 8 -8.95 12.79 6.47
CA ILE A 8 -8.98 12.28 5.09
C ILE A 8 -8.15 11.00 4.98
N LEU A 9 -6.93 11.01 5.51
CA LEU A 9 -6.08 9.81 5.51
C LEU A 9 -6.74 8.65 6.25
N LEU A 10 -7.34 8.89 7.41
CA LEU A 10 -8.07 7.86 8.15
C LEU A 10 -9.24 7.27 7.34
N GLY A 11 -10.03 8.12 6.67
CA GLY A 11 -11.10 7.66 5.78
C GLY A 11 -10.58 6.82 4.61
N TYR A 12 -9.45 7.23 4.02
CA TYR A 12 -8.77 6.46 2.97
C TYR A 12 -8.31 5.09 3.47
N PHE A 13 -7.68 5.03 4.65
CA PHE A 13 -7.25 3.78 5.28
C PHE A 13 -8.40 2.80 5.49
N THR A 14 -9.54 3.28 5.99
CA THR A 14 -10.74 2.43 6.20
C THR A 14 -11.16 1.79 4.89
N ASN A 15 -11.36 2.58 3.83
CA ASN A 15 -11.79 2.07 2.54
C ASN A 15 -10.75 1.12 1.91
N GLN A 16 -9.46 1.48 1.98
CA GLN A 16 -8.40 0.65 1.40
C GLN A 16 -8.27 -0.69 2.12
N THR A 17 -8.43 -0.71 3.45
CA THR A 17 -8.38 -1.93 4.26
C THR A 17 -9.51 -2.90 3.86
N GLU A 18 -10.73 -2.40 3.66
CA GLU A 18 -11.84 -3.24 3.19
C GLU A 18 -11.57 -3.89 1.81
N ILE A 19 -10.94 -3.15 0.90
CA ILE A 19 -10.56 -3.66 -0.43
C ILE A 19 -9.48 -4.74 -0.29
N MET A 20 -8.44 -4.47 0.50
CA MET A 20 -7.35 -5.41 0.72
C MET A 20 -7.82 -6.69 1.40
N GLU A 21 -8.76 -6.61 2.35
CA GLU A 21 -9.35 -7.78 3.00
C GLU A 21 -10.08 -8.68 1.99
N LYS A 22 -10.85 -8.10 1.06
CA LYS A 22 -11.52 -8.86 -0.01
C LYS A 22 -10.51 -9.57 -0.90
N ILE A 23 -9.47 -8.87 -1.33
CA ILE A 23 -8.40 -9.46 -2.16
C ILE A 23 -7.71 -10.59 -1.38
N LEU A 24 -7.38 -10.40 -0.11
CA LEU A 24 -6.76 -11.43 0.74
C LEU A 24 -7.65 -12.65 0.93
N GLN A 25 -8.97 -12.47 1.04
CA GLN A 25 -9.91 -13.58 1.09
C GLN A 25 -9.89 -14.38 -0.22
N GLU A 26 -9.91 -13.72 -1.38
CA GLU A 26 -9.82 -14.38 -2.69
C GLU A 26 -8.47 -15.09 -2.90
N VAL A 27 -7.37 -14.48 -2.47
CA VAL A 27 -6.03 -15.10 -2.48
C VAL A 27 -6.04 -16.39 -1.67
N LYS A 28 -6.60 -16.37 -0.45
CA LYS A 28 -6.70 -17.56 0.41
C LYS A 28 -7.58 -18.65 -0.19
N ALA A 29 -8.63 -18.27 -0.92
CA ALA A 29 -9.53 -19.21 -1.57
C ALA A 29 -8.94 -19.83 -2.85
N THR A 30 -8.00 -19.15 -3.50
CA THR A 30 -7.47 -19.54 -4.81
C THR A 30 -6.31 -20.53 -4.68
N LYS A 31 -6.52 -21.78 -5.11
CA LYS A 31 -5.47 -22.81 -5.18
C LYS A 31 -4.79 -22.83 -6.56
N PRO A 32 -3.45 -22.79 -6.64
CA PRO A 32 -2.69 -22.81 -7.90
C PRO A 32 -2.66 -24.22 -8.51
N SER A 33 -3.80 -24.70 -8.99
CA SER A 33 -4.00 -26.06 -9.50
C SER A 33 -4.06 -26.16 -11.02
N ALA A 34 -4.25 -25.04 -11.70
CA ALA A 34 -4.28 -24.94 -13.15
C ALA A 34 -3.68 -23.59 -13.58
N ARG A 35 -3.20 -23.50 -14.83
CA ARG A 35 -2.57 -22.29 -15.37
C ARG A 35 -3.45 -21.04 -15.19
N GLU A 36 -4.75 -21.15 -15.46
CA GLU A 36 -5.70 -20.05 -15.28
C GLU A 36 -5.78 -19.59 -13.82
N LYS A 37 -5.82 -20.52 -12.86
CA LYS A 37 -5.83 -20.19 -11.42
C LYS A 37 -4.50 -19.59 -10.96
N VAL A 38 -3.38 -20.02 -11.54
CA VAL A 38 -2.07 -19.41 -11.28
C VAL A 38 -2.06 -17.96 -11.79
N SER A 39 -2.52 -17.72 -13.01
CA SER A 39 -2.63 -16.36 -13.57
C SER A 39 -3.57 -15.47 -12.77
N HIS A 40 -4.72 -16.01 -12.32
CA HIS A 40 -5.65 -15.29 -11.46
C HIS A 40 -5.02 -14.96 -10.09
N LEU A 41 -4.33 -15.92 -9.46
CA LEU A 41 -3.64 -15.68 -8.20
C LEU A 41 -2.55 -14.60 -8.35
N ALA A 42 -1.79 -14.63 -9.44
CA ALA A 42 -0.78 -13.60 -9.74
C ALA A 42 -1.42 -12.20 -9.88
N TYR A 43 -2.58 -12.12 -10.54
CA TYR A 43 -3.35 -10.88 -10.65
C TYR A 43 -3.82 -10.37 -9.28
N LEU A 44 -4.36 -11.24 -8.42
CA LEU A 44 -4.78 -10.86 -7.07
C LEU A 44 -3.61 -10.35 -6.23
N LEU A 45 -2.47 -11.01 -6.27
CA LEU A 45 -1.26 -10.59 -5.55
C LEU A 45 -0.73 -9.25 -6.07
N HIS A 46 -0.76 -9.03 -7.39
CA HIS A 46 -0.40 -7.75 -7.97
C HIS A 46 -1.32 -6.63 -7.48
N ASN A 47 -2.64 -6.85 -7.50
CA ASN A 47 -3.59 -5.86 -7.00
C ASN A 47 -3.40 -5.56 -5.51
N LEU A 48 -3.12 -6.58 -4.69
CA LEU A 48 -2.82 -6.38 -3.27
C LEU A 48 -1.58 -5.51 -3.07
N TYR A 49 -0.54 -5.74 -3.88
CA TYR A 49 0.68 -4.93 -3.85
C TYR A 49 0.38 -3.48 -4.21
N CYS A 50 -0.34 -3.23 -5.32
CA CYS A 50 -0.70 -1.88 -5.72
C CYS A 50 -1.56 -1.18 -4.66
N ALA A 51 -2.49 -1.89 -4.02
CA ALA A 51 -3.29 -1.34 -2.94
C ALA A 51 -2.44 -0.86 -1.74
N LEU A 52 -1.36 -1.57 -1.42
CA LEU A 52 -0.39 -1.16 -0.41
C LEU A 52 0.44 0.05 -0.85
N GLU A 53 0.86 0.08 -2.12
CA GLU A 53 1.59 1.22 -2.68
C GLU A 53 0.79 2.52 -2.59
N ASP A 54 -0.48 2.49 -2.99
CA ASP A 54 -1.34 3.66 -2.94
C ASP A 54 -1.49 4.19 -1.50
N LEU A 55 -1.62 3.26 -0.53
CA LEU A 55 -1.64 3.57 0.90
C LEU A 55 -0.37 4.28 1.35
N PHE A 56 0.79 3.76 0.97
CA PHE A 56 2.06 4.42 1.27
C PHE A 56 2.18 5.78 0.60
N GLN A 57 1.55 5.97 -0.57
CA GLN A 57 1.59 7.24 -1.30
C GLN A 57 0.77 8.29 -0.58
N GLU A 58 -0.42 7.93 -0.11
CA GLU A 58 -1.26 8.83 0.68
C GLU A 58 -0.65 9.16 2.04
N ILE A 59 0.00 8.20 2.70
CA ILE A 59 0.78 8.49 3.92
C ILE A 59 1.88 9.51 3.62
N ALA A 60 2.68 9.28 2.57
CA ALA A 60 3.78 10.18 2.22
C ALA A 60 3.30 11.60 1.88
N LYS A 61 2.19 11.72 1.11
CA LYS A 61 1.55 13.01 0.81
C LYS A 61 1.06 13.71 2.08
N THR A 62 0.46 12.97 3.01
CA THR A 62 -0.17 13.55 4.21
C THR A 62 0.84 14.08 5.23
N PHE A 63 1.96 13.35 5.43
CA PHE A 63 2.94 13.68 6.47
C PHE A 63 4.11 14.54 5.98
N GLU A 64 3.93 15.29 4.89
CA GLU A 64 4.93 16.23 4.36
C GLU A 64 6.26 15.58 3.95
N ASN A 65 6.27 14.29 3.59
CA ASN A 65 7.37 13.76 2.80
C ASN A 65 7.25 14.42 1.43
N ARG A 66 7.91 15.58 1.25
CA ARG A 66 8.04 16.27 -0.04
C ARG A 66 8.72 15.31 -1.01
N ILE A 67 7.93 14.52 -1.70
CA ILE A 67 8.36 13.75 -2.86
C ILE A 67 8.22 14.73 -4.01
N GLU A 68 9.30 15.47 -4.24
CA GLU A 68 9.36 16.51 -5.28
C GLU A 68 9.15 15.93 -6.68
N ASP A 69 9.38 14.62 -6.85
CA ASP A 69 9.26 13.90 -8.11
C ASP A 69 8.47 12.59 -7.95
N LEU A 70 7.19 12.62 -8.31
CA LEU A 70 6.28 11.47 -8.27
C LEU A 70 6.75 10.31 -9.18
N SER A 71 7.56 10.56 -10.22
CA SER A 71 8.05 9.51 -11.12
C SER A 71 9.06 8.57 -10.46
N LYS A 72 9.70 9.01 -9.37
CA LYS A 72 10.67 8.24 -8.57
C LYS A 72 10.09 7.72 -7.26
N TYR A 73 8.81 8.01 -7.01
CA TYR A 73 8.09 7.70 -5.79
C TYR A 73 8.33 6.26 -5.31
N HIS A 74 8.19 5.29 -6.22
CA HIS A 74 8.26 3.88 -5.88
C HIS A 74 9.64 3.48 -5.31
N ARG A 75 10.71 3.93 -5.95
CA ARG A 75 12.09 3.63 -5.52
C ARG A 75 12.46 4.35 -4.23
N GLU A 76 11.99 5.59 -4.09
CA GLU A 76 12.35 6.45 -2.97
C GLU A 76 11.60 6.05 -1.69
N LEU A 77 10.34 5.60 -1.82
CA LEU A 77 9.59 5.00 -0.73
C LEU A 77 10.31 3.78 -0.15
N LEU A 78 10.71 2.83 -1.01
CA LEU A 78 11.39 1.60 -0.58
C LEU A 78 12.71 1.91 0.14
N LYS A 79 13.49 2.88 -0.35
CA LYS A 79 14.70 3.36 0.34
C LYS A 79 14.38 3.93 1.72
N ARG A 80 13.36 4.78 1.84
CA ARG A 80 12.99 5.40 3.12
C ARG A 80 12.44 4.39 4.12
N MET A 81 11.75 3.36 3.65
CA MET A 81 11.28 2.27 4.50
C MET A 81 12.42 1.44 5.12
N GLN A 82 13.60 1.44 4.48
CA GLN A 82 14.81 0.76 4.98
C GLN A 82 15.68 1.63 5.92
N LEU A 83 15.32 2.90 6.13
CA LEU A 83 16.07 3.76 7.03
C LEU A 83 15.64 3.51 8.48
N ASP A 84 16.60 3.24 9.34
CA ASP A 84 16.40 3.27 10.78
C ASP A 84 16.15 4.71 11.22
N VAL A 85 15.09 4.92 11.98
CA VAL A 85 14.74 6.22 12.55
C VAL A 85 14.70 6.08 14.07
N PRO A 86 15.84 6.27 14.75
CA PRO A 86 15.95 6.03 16.18
C PRO A 86 14.85 6.75 16.97
N GLY A 87 14.09 5.99 17.77
CA GLY A 87 12.98 6.51 18.57
C GLY A 87 11.62 6.57 17.86
N ILE A 88 11.53 6.28 16.56
CA ILE A 88 10.28 6.22 15.79
C ILE A 88 10.09 4.86 15.10
N ARG A 89 11.16 4.32 14.48
CA ARG A 89 11.18 3.00 13.84
C ARG A 89 12.53 2.34 14.16
N PRO A 90 12.55 1.20 14.88
CA PRO A 90 13.78 0.46 15.18
C PRO A 90 14.42 -0.11 13.92
#